data_AF-A0A1K2I4J9-F1
#
_entry.id   AF-A0A1K2I4J9-F1
#
_cell.length_a   1.000
_cell.length_b   1.000
_cell.length_c   1.000
_cell.angle_alpha   90.00
_cell.angle_beta   90.00
_cell.angle_gamma   90.00
#
_symmetry.space_group_name_H-M   'P 1'
#
loop_
_entity.id
_entity.type
_entity.pdbx_description
1 polymer ?
#
loop_
_entity_poly.entity_id
_entity_poly.type
_entity_poly.pdbx_seq_one_letter_code
_entity_poly.pdbx_strand_id
1 'polypeptide(L)'
;MKRFGTITALILSVWLLTACGRLGSSGDSGGTTSTTNSGIQTTGQTSDSNYQGVIQNGKYLTSKARGVTKDQNTNGYNLKSFENGLQSISQKQFATDKYIFQEGQYIKKATAQKWLARASKKNPSGLNPKDNGEKDANKRNPNYLQALEEQDYMTQSGNKLKLGGMTIGLAMNKIDYYQKKEYGATYQTKIPHEKMVSEGKAMGNKVVSRMRKTEGVGDVPIVIALYEQATNDSLVGGTFFAYGISKDGGKTISEWHDVDQANYVLPTVGDAKSGNSSDAEAFNNFKSQVQSFFPNLSGVTAQSHYKDGNLSGMNISINTQFYSETEIRSFTQYLVTAANKYLPNNVAIEITVSSTEGTQAFVAREAGEKSFYSHVFGSY
;
A
#
# COMPACT_ATOMS: atom_id res chain seq x y z
N MET A 1 9.10 -36.22 72.80
CA MET A 1 8.82 -34.95 72.09
C MET A 1 8.05 -35.27 70.81
N LYS A 2 7.14 -34.36 70.45
CA LYS A 2 6.22 -34.27 69.29
C LYS A 2 6.91 -34.61 67.94
N ARG A 3 6.28 -34.88 66.79
CA ARG A 3 4.95 -35.17 66.19
C ARG A 3 5.23 -35.16 64.65
N PHE A 4 4.26 -35.64 63.86
CA PHE A 4 4.08 -35.44 62.39
C PHE A 4 5.03 -36.23 61.48
N GLY A 5 4.58 -36.86 60.39
CA GLY A 5 3.27 -36.83 59.74
C GLY A 5 3.46 -36.88 58.23
N THR A 6 3.11 -38.04 57.65
CA THR A 6 2.44 -38.22 56.34
C THR A 6 3.02 -37.64 55.04
N ILE A 7 3.31 -38.57 54.12
CA ILE A 7 2.75 -38.71 52.75
C ILE A 7 3.25 -37.74 51.64
N THR A 8 3.47 -38.36 50.47
CA THR A 8 3.54 -37.85 49.08
C THR A 8 4.84 -37.21 48.56
N ALA A 9 5.51 -37.94 47.66
CA ALA A 9 5.87 -37.47 46.33
C ALA A 9 6.16 -38.67 45.40
N LEU A 10 5.08 -39.37 45.02
CA LEU A 10 5.07 -40.34 43.93
C LEU A 10 4.71 -39.56 42.65
N ILE A 11 5.47 -39.74 41.57
CA ILE A 11 5.09 -39.44 40.18
C ILE A 11 4.70 -37.98 39.91
N LEU A 12 5.68 -37.15 39.56
CA LEU A 12 5.47 -35.94 38.76
C LEU A 12 6.45 -35.93 37.57
N SER A 13 6.37 -36.97 36.76
CA SER A 13 7.02 -37.08 35.44
C SER A 13 6.02 -36.88 34.29
N VAL A 14 4.92 -36.17 34.56
CA VAL A 14 3.96 -35.70 33.56
C VAL A 14 3.59 -34.27 33.97
N TRP A 15 3.53 -33.35 33.00
CA TRP A 15 3.30 -31.90 33.12
C TRP A 15 4.54 -31.01 33.23
N LEU A 16 5.28 -30.86 32.13
CA LEU A 16 5.93 -29.60 31.75
C LEU A 16 6.26 -29.64 30.25
N LEU A 17 5.24 -29.60 29.38
CA LEU A 17 5.38 -29.31 27.95
C LEU A 17 4.03 -28.81 27.39
N THR A 18 3.57 -27.67 27.90
CA THR A 18 2.50 -26.89 27.28
C THR A 18 2.84 -25.41 27.37
N ALA A 19 3.76 -24.96 26.53
CA ALA A 19 3.91 -23.57 26.15
C ALA A 19 4.84 -23.50 24.93
N CYS A 20 4.28 -23.70 23.73
CA CYS A 20 4.73 -23.08 22.48
C CYS A 20 3.80 -23.52 21.34
N GLY A 21 3.20 -22.52 20.67
CA GLY A 21 2.93 -22.57 19.23
C GLY A 21 1.78 -23.45 18.77
N ARG A 22 0.62 -22.84 18.57
CA ARG A 22 -0.35 -23.28 17.55
C ARG A 22 0.31 -23.18 16.17
N LEU A 23 1.01 -24.23 15.76
CA LEU A 23 1.26 -24.52 14.35
C LEU A 23 0.16 -25.49 13.90
N GLY A 24 -0.78 -24.99 13.09
CA GLY A 24 -1.73 -25.85 12.38
C GLY A 24 -0.96 -26.71 11.39
N SER A 25 -0.98 -28.03 11.58
CA SER A 25 -0.36 -28.98 10.68
C SER A 25 -1.09 -28.99 9.34
N SER A 26 -0.36 -28.68 8.27
CA SER A 26 -0.73 -29.01 6.90
C SER A 26 -0.65 -30.53 6.73
N GLY A 27 -1.73 -31.22 7.12
CA GLY A 27 -1.93 -32.64 6.85
C GLY A 27 -2.93 -32.79 5.73
N ASP A 28 -2.45 -33.21 4.57
CA ASP A 28 -3.25 -33.70 3.46
C ASP A 28 -4.11 -34.88 3.94
N SER A 29 -5.42 -34.77 3.75
CA SER A 29 -6.33 -35.91 3.76
C SER A 29 -7.41 -35.67 2.72
N GLY A 30 -7.22 -36.30 1.56
CA GLY A 30 -8.24 -36.47 0.54
C GLY A 30 -9.53 -37.01 1.14
N GLY A 31 -10.57 -36.19 1.06
CA GLY A 31 -11.93 -36.51 1.45
C GLY A 31 -12.87 -35.55 0.74
N THR A 32 -13.30 -35.92 -0.46
CA THR A 32 -14.31 -35.19 -1.23
C THR A 32 -15.64 -35.23 -0.48
N THR A 33 -15.83 -34.26 0.40
CA THR A 33 -17.15 -33.94 0.97
C THR A 33 -17.48 -32.54 0.50
N SER A 34 -18.39 -32.46 -0.48
CA SER A 34 -18.98 -31.22 -0.97
C SER A 34 -19.86 -30.59 0.11
N THR A 35 -19.23 -30.02 1.14
CA THR A 35 -19.89 -29.12 2.08
C THR A 35 -19.86 -27.73 1.46
N THR A 36 -21.04 -27.19 1.16
CA THR A 36 -21.25 -25.78 0.88
C THR A 36 -20.77 -24.96 2.09
N ASN A 37 -19.50 -24.56 2.09
CA ASN A 37 -18.90 -23.73 3.13
C ASN A 37 -19.56 -22.34 3.11
N SER A 38 -20.66 -22.18 3.84
CA SER A 38 -21.32 -20.90 4.14
C SER A 38 -20.58 -20.09 5.23
N GLY A 39 -19.28 -20.35 5.41
CA GLY A 39 -18.44 -19.77 6.45
C GLY A 39 -17.63 -18.59 5.97
N ILE A 40 -17.34 -17.67 6.91
CA ILE A 40 -16.28 -16.67 6.75
C ILE A 40 -14.94 -17.37 6.99
N GLN A 41 -13.98 -17.14 6.10
CA GLN A 41 -12.61 -17.62 6.20
C GLN A 41 -11.64 -16.47 5.98
N THR A 42 -10.39 -16.64 6.40
CA THR A 42 -9.32 -15.68 6.11
C THR A 42 -8.36 -16.22 5.06
N THR A 43 -7.64 -15.33 4.37
CA THR A 43 -6.66 -15.72 3.33
C THR A 43 -5.36 -16.28 3.89
N GLY A 44 -5.16 -16.25 5.22
CA GLY A 44 -3.84 -16.44 5.84
C GLY A 44 -2.97 -15.18 5.79
N GLN A 45 -1.83 -15.22 6.47
CA GLN A 45 -0.80 -14.16 6.47
C GLN A 45 0.47 -14.67 5.79
N THR A 46 1.07 -13.83 4.97
CA THR A 46 2.39 -14.07 4.36
C THR A 46 3.53 -13.56 5.24
N SER A 47 3.25 -12.60 6.13
CA SER A 47 4.15 -12.04 7.14
C SER A 47 3.34 -11.36 8.26
N ASP A 48 3.97 -11.13 9.41
CA ASP A 48 3.34 -10.42 10.54
C ASP A 48 2.99 -8.96 10.21
N SER A 49 3.63 -8.40 9.19
CA SER A 49 3.38 -7.05 8.66
C SER A 49 2.15 -6.95 7.76
N ASN A 50 1.54 -8.07 7.37
CA ASN A 50 0.41 -8.10 6.44
C ASN A 50 -0.89 -8.49 7.14
N TYR A 51 -1.98 -7.81 6.80
CA TYR A 51 -3.31 -8.20 7.24
C TYR A 51 -3.77 -9.48 6.54
N GLN A 52 -4.59 -10.26 7.25
CA GLN A 52 -5.40 -11.29 6.62
C GLN A 52 -6.54 -10.66 5.82
N GLY A 53 -6.86 -11.21 4.65
CA GLY A 53 -8.03 -10.84 3.85
C GLY A 53 -9.26 -11.68 4.21
N VAL A 54 -10.44 -11.26 3.73
CA VAL A 54 -11.73 -11.96 3.96
C VAL A 54 -12.17 -12.78 2.75
N ILE A 55 -12.47 -14.05 3.00
CA ILE A 55 -13.18 -14.96 2.09
C ILE A 55 -14.58 -15.20 2.65
N GLN A 56 -15.60 -14.99 1.82
CA GLN A 56 -16.99 -15.21 2.17
C GLN A 56 -17.63 -16.14 1.15
N ASN A 57 -18.24 -17.24 1.62
CA ASN A 57 -18.90 -18.23 0.76
C ASN A 57 -17.97 -18.76 -0.35
N GLY A 58 -16.72 -19.08 0.01
CA GLY A 58 -15.70 -19.59 -0.91
C GLY A 58 -15.17 -18.59 -1.93
N LYS A 59 -15.47 -17.29 -1.80
CA LYS A 59 -14.99 -16.24 -2.71
C LYS A 59 -14.35 -15.09 -1.94
N TYR A 60 -13.26 -14.54 -2.48
CA TYR A 60 -12.67 -13.33 -1.92
C TYR A 60 -13.68 -12.18 -1.93
N LEU A 61 -13.83 -11.51 -0.79
CA LEU A 61 -14.80 -10.43 -0.65
C LEU A 61 -14.23 -9.14 -1.24
N THR A 62 -14.50 -8.88 -2.51
CA THR A 62 -14.01 -7.69 -3.22
C THR A 62 -14.75 -6.41 -2.81
N SER A 63 -14.07 -5.27 -2.99
CA SER A 63 -14.62 -3.93 -2.75
C SER A 63 -15.94 -3.68 -3.50
N LYS A 64 -16.89 -2.97 -2.86
CA LYS A 64 -18.11 -2.48 -3.53
C LYS A 64 -17.84 -1.29 -4.46
N ALA A 65 -16.65 -0.71 -4.41
CA ALA A 65 -16.15 0.31 -5.33
C ALA A 65 -15.02 -0.22 -6.23
N ARG A 66 -14.89 -1.54 -6.40
CA ARG A 66 -13.83 -2.15 -7.22
C ARG A 66 -13.67 -1.45 -8.57
N GLY A 67 -12.42 -1.08 -8.87
CA GLY A 67 -12.02 -0.42 -10.11
C GLY A 67 -12.16 1.10 -10.12
N VAL A 68 -12.85 1.74 -9.16
CA VAL A 68 -13.00 3.21 -9.16
C VAL A 68 -11.65 3.91 -9.07
N THR A 69 -10.79 3.53 -8.11
CA THR A 69 -9.45 4.14 -7.95
C THR A 69 -8.62 4.00 -9.22
N LYS A 70 -8.65 2.82 -9.87
CA LYS A 70 -7.98 2.56 -11.13
C LYS A 70 -8.53 3.43 -12.27
N ASP A 71 -9.84 3.50 -12.42
CA ASP A 71 -10.50 4.28 -13.49
C ASP A 71 -10.18 5.80 -13.38
N GLN A 72 -9.82 6.28 -12.19
CA GLN A 72 -9.46 7.68 -11.94
C GLN A 72 -7.96 7.97 -12.04
N ASN A 73 -7.09 6.95 -12.01
CA ASN A 73 -5.65 7.13 -12.02
C ASN A 73 -5.07 6.64 -13.34
N THR A 74 -4.58 7.56 -14.17
CA THR A 74 -3.88 7.22 -15.42
C THR A 74 -2.45 6.72 -15.16
N ASN A 75 -1.83 7.16 -14.06
CA ASN A 75 -0.52 6.69 -13.63
C ASN A 75 -0.66 5.49 -12.68
N GLY A 76 -0.24 4.31 -13.15
CA GLY A 76 -0.30 3.06 -12.36
C GLY A 76 0.55 3.07 -11.10
N TYR A 77 1.60 3.91 -11.01
CA TYR A 77 2.37 4.06 -9.78
C TYR A 77 1.58 4.76 -8.68
N ASN A 78 0.76 5.77 -9.02
CA ASN A 78 -0.12 6.44 -8.05
C ASN A 78 -1.09 5.46 -7.41
N LEU A 79 -1.67 4.53 -8.19
CA LEU A 79 -2.57 3.51 -7.67
C LEU A 79 -1.86 2.66 -6.61
N LYS A 80 -0.71 2.09 -6.95
CA LYS A 80 0.05 1.20 -6.06
C LYS A 80 0.51 1.90 -4.78
N SER A 81 1.10 3.09 -4.88
CA SER A 81 1.58 3.82 -3.70
C SER A 81 0.43 4.33 -2.83
N PHE A 82 -0.72 4.66 -3.42
CA PHE A 82 -1.92 5.03 -2.68
C PHE A 82 -2.47 3.83 -1.88
N GLU A 83 -2.71 2.68 -2.52
CA GLU A 83 -3.30 1.49 -1.85
C GLU A 83 -2.36 0.94 -0.76
N ASN A 84 -1.06 0.78 -1.06
CA ASN A 84 -0.07 0.26 -0.11
C ASN A 84 0.22 1.25 1.03
N GLY A 85 0.33 2.54 0.70
CA GLY A 85 0.54 3.58 1.71
C GLY A 85 -0.68 3.76 2.62
N LEU A 86 -1.90 3.53 2.11
CA LEU A 86 -3.12 3.59 2.91
C LEU A 86 -3.12 2.49 3.98
N GLN A 87 -2.71 1.26 3.63
CA GLN A 87 -2.53 0.20 4.62
C GLN A 87 -1.44 0.55 5.65
N SER A 88 -0.32 1.15 5.20
CA SER A 88 0.74 1.59 6.11
C SER A 88 0.24 2.64 7.13
N ILE A 89 -0.65 3.54 6.72
CA ILE A 89 -1.31 4.50 7.62
C ILE A 89 -2.29 3.76 8.55
N SER A 90 -3.08 2.83 8.04
CA SER A 90 -4.03 2.04 8.84
C SER A 90 -3.36 1.25 9.97
N GLN A 91 -2.17 0.71 9.73
CA GLN A 91 -1.39 -0.03 10.74
C GLN A 91 -1.06 0.80 11.98
N LYS A 92 -1.04 2.14 11.88
CA LYS A 92 -0.86 3.03 13.03
C LYS A 92 -2.03 2.98 14.03
N GLN A 93 -3.21 2.54 13.59
CA GLN A 93 -4.44 2.51 14.40
C GLN A 93 -5.04 1.10 14.52
N PHE A 94 -4.82 0.22 13.54
CA PHE A 94 -5.40 -1.11 13.45
C PHE A 94 -4.28 -2.15 13.33
N ALA A 95 -3.82 -2.71 14.45
CA ALA A 95 -2.71 -3.66 14.42
C ALA A 95 -3.04 -4.96 13.64
N THR A 96 -2.09 -5.49 12.90
CA THR A 96 -2.26 -6.66 12.01
C THR A 96 -2.55 -7.97 12.76
N ASP A 97 -2.20 -8.04 14.04
CA ASP A 97 -2.49 -9.16 14.94
C ASP A 97 -3.91 -9.13 15.52
N LYS A 98 -4.58 -7.97 15.47
CA LYS A 98 -5.91 -7.73 16.07
C LYS A 98 -7.02 -7.53 15.05
N TYR A 99 -6.67 -7.14 13.83
CA TYR A 99 -7.62 -6.78 12.79
C TYR A 99 -7.41 -7.58 11.51
N ILE A 100 -8.51 -7.88 10.83
CA ILE A 100 -8.55 -8.51 9.51
C ILE A 100 -8.90 -7.43 8.50
N PHE A 101 -8.15 -7.36 7.41
CA PHE A 101 -8.44 -6.45 6.31
C PHE A 101 -9.61 -6.96 5.48
N GLN A 102 -10.58 -6.08 5.28
CA GLN A 102 -11.68 -6.28 4.36
C GLN A 102 -11.69 -5.12 3.36
N GLU A 103 -11.81 -5.45 2.09
CA GLU A 103 -12.02 -4.47 1.03
C GLU A 103 -13.27 -3.62 1.31
N GLY A 104 -13.23 -2.32 1.02
CA GLY A 104 -14.32 -1.39 1.40
C GLY A 104 -15.73 -1.82 0.95
N GLN A 105 -16.63 -1.99 1.93
CA GLN A 105 -18.01 -2.45 1.69
C GLN A 105 -19.07 -1.37 1.80
N TYR A 106 -18.78 -0.20 2.40
CA TYR A 106 -19.80 0.80 2.70
C TYR A 106 -19.91 1.88 1.62
N ILE A 107 -18.80 2.29 1.02
CA ILE A 107 -18.76 3.23 -0.10
C ILE A 107 -18.87 2.44 -1.41
N LYS A 108 -20.09 2.33 -1.92
CA LYS A 108 -20.37 1.68 -3.22
C LYS A 108 -19.86 2.52 -4.39
N LYS A 109 -19.56 1.87 -5.53
CA LYS A 109 -19.09 2.52 -6.78
C LYS A 109 -19.87 3.79 -7.15
N ALA A 110 -21.19 3.71 -7.19
CA ALA A 110 -22.04 4.87 -7.54
C ALA A 110 -21.93 6.03 -6.54
N THR A 111 -21.74 5.73 -5.25
CA THR A 111 -21.52 6.74 -4.20
C THR A 111 -20.14 7.38 -4.35
N ALA A 112 -19.09 6.57 -4.53
CA ALA A 112 -17.73 7.04 -4.77
C ALA A 112 -17.68 7.98 -5.99
N GLN A 113 -18.25 7.57 -7.13
CA GLN A 113 -18.31 8.39 -8.35
C GLN A 113 -19.05 9.72 -8.13
N LYS A 114 -20.17 9.72 -7.40
CA LYS A 114 -20.87 10.96 -7.04
C LYS A 114 -20.04 11.87 -6.17
N TRP A 115 -19.28 11.34 -5.22
CA TRP A 115 -18.42 12.12 -4.34
C TRP A 115 -17.21 12.69 -5.08
N LEU A 116 -16.61 11.92 -5.99
CA LEU A 116 -15.49 12.36 -6.81
C LEU A 116 -15.89 13.41 -7.86
N ALA A 117 -17.13 13.38 -8.35
CA ALA A 117 -17.61 14.37 -9.29
C ALA A 117 -17.76 15.78 -8.66
N ARG A 118 -17.87 16.79 -9.53
CA ARG A 118 -18.13 18.18 -9.13
C ARG A 118 -19.50 18.34 -8.48
N ALA A 119 -19.56 19.22 -7.49
CA ALA A 119 -20.80 19.70 -6.92
C ALA A 119 -21.62 20.43 -8.01
N SER A 120 -22.91 20.08 -8.12
CA SER A 120 -23.84 20.74 -9.03
C SER A 120 -25.28 20.59 -8.54
N LYS A 121 -26.24 21.25 -9.20
CA LYS A 121 -27.67 21.04 -8.90
C LYS A 121 -28.08 19.57 -9.06
N LYS A 122 -27.49 18.85 -10.01
CA LYS A 122 -27.76 17.41 -10.27
C LYS A 122 -26.95 16.48 -9.37
N ASN A 123 -25.82 16.96 -8.83
CA ASN A 123 -24.97 16.21 -7.90
C ASN A 123 -24.58 17.09 -6.70
N PRO A 124 -25.48 17.30 -5.73
CA PRO A 124 -25.18 18.11 -4.55
C PRO A 124 -24.15 17.45 -3.63
N SER A 125 -23.91 16.13 -3.77
CA SER A 125 -22.94 15.38 -2.99
C SER A 125 -21.51 15.42 -3.52
N GLY A 126 -21.26 16.05 -4.67
CA GLY A 126 -19.90 16.21 -5.20
C GLY A 126 -18.97 16.92 -4.22
N LEU A 127 -17.77 16.37 -4.03
CA LEU A 127 -16.75 16.95 -3.16
C LEU A 127 -15.91 17.98 -3.92
N ASN A 128 -15.70 17.77 -5.22
CA ASN A 128 -15.02 18.75 -6.06
C ASN A 128 -15.86 20.02 -6.27
N PRO A 129 -15.22 21.18 -6.44
CA PRO A 129 -15.92 22.45 -6.56
C PRO A 129 -16.78 22.51 -7.83
N LYS A 130 -17.88 23.27 -7.73
CA LYS A 130 -18.76 23.54 -8.87
C LYS A 130 -17.95 24.15 -10.01
N ASP A 131 -18.24 23.72 -11.24
CA ASP A 131 -17.70 24.35 -12.43
C ASP A 131 -18.16 25.82 -12.52
N ASN A 132 -17.22 26.73 -12.67
CA ASN A 132 -17.45 28.16 -12.83
C ASN A 132 -17.48 28.61 -14.29
N GLY A 133 -17.29 27.70 -15.26
CA GLY A 133 -17.30 27.98 -16.69
C GLY A 133 -16.00 28.59 -17.23
N GLU A 134 -15.04 28.89 -16.35
CA GLU A 134 -13.74 29.43 -16.72
C GLU A 134 -12.86 28.33 -17.33
N LYS A 135 -12.14 28.67 -18.40
CA LYS A 135 -11.20 27.77 -19.08
C LYS A 135 -9.74 28.13 -18.84
N ASP A 136 -9.47 29.30 -18.28
CA ASP A 136 -8.13 29.72 -17.89
C ASP A 136 -7.68 28.94 -16.64
N ALA A 137 -6.46 28.41 -16.69
CA ALA A 137 -5.92 27.57 -15.61
C ALA A 137 -5.86 28.28 -14.26
N ASN A 138 -5.71 29.62 -14.25
CA ASN A 138 -5.58 30.41 -13.03
C ASN A 138 -6.93 30.92 -12.49
N LYS A 139 -8.01 30.80 -13.27
CA LYS A 139 -9.36 31.31 -12.89
C LYS A 139 -10.38 30.19 -12.65
N ARG A 140 -10.17 29.02 -13.25
CA ARG A 140 -11.08 27.90 -13.11
C ARG A 140 -11.02 27.27 -11.73
N ASN A 141 -12.12 26.62 -11.34
CA ASN A 141 -12.13 25.75 -10.17
C ASN A 141 -11.55 24.37 -10.53
N PRO A 142 -10.37 23.98 -10.05
CA PRO A 142 -9.81 22.67 -10.38
C PRO A 142 -10.53 21.52 -9.66
N ASN A 143 -10.35 20.29 -10.14
CA ASN A 143 -10.67 19.11 -9.34
C ASN A 143 -9.53 18.90 -8.35
N TYR A 144 -9.82 19.07 -7.06
CA TYR A 144 -8.85 18.81 -5.99
C TYR A 144 -8.78 17.31 -5.67
N LEU A 145 -9.89 16.59 -5.70
CA LEU A 145 -9.96 15.16 -5.37
C LEU A 145 -10.05 14.34 -6.65
N GLN A 146 -9.12 13.40 -6.83
CA GLN A 146 -9.08 12.54 -8.01
C GLN A 146 -9.64 11.15 -7.72
N ALA A 147 -9.24 10.56 -6.60
CA ALA A 147 -9.66 9.23 -6.21
C ALA A 147 -9.94 9.15 -4.70
N LEU A 148 -10.74 8.16 -4.34
CA LEU A 148 -11.13 7.86 -2.97
C LEU A 148 -11.21 6.35 -2.83
N GLU A 149 -10.70 5.85 -1.71
CA GLU A 149 -10.72 4.42 -1.40
C GLU A 149 -11.04 4.18 0.07
N GLU A 150 -11.75 3.09 0.33
CA GLU A 150 -12.13 2.63 1.66
C GLU A 150 -11.49 1.27 1.95
N GLN A 151 -10.93 1.15 3.15
CA GLN A 151 -10.40 -0.08 3.72
C GLN A 151 -11.11 -0.34 5.06
N ASP A 152 -11.73 -1.51 5.21
CA ASP A 152 -12.45 -1.91 6.42
C ASP A 152 -11.54 -2.80 7.29
N TYR A 153 -11.52 -2.55 8.59
CA TYR A 153 -10.74 -3.32 9.56
C TYR A 153 -11.67 -4.04 10.52
N MET A 154 -11.70 -5.36 10.39
CA MET A 154 -12.65 -6.23 11.05
C MET A 154 -12.04 -6.88 12.29
N THR A 155 -12.84 -7.01 13.34
CA THR A 155 -12.53 -7.86 14.50
C THR A 155 -13.31 -9.17 14.37
N GLN A 156 -12.71 -10.28 14.79
CA GLN A 156 -13.33 -11.60 14.70
C GLN A 156 -13.77 -12.10 16.08
N SER A 157 -15.02 -12.56 16.15
CA SER A 157 -15.55 -13.28 17.32
C SER A 157 -16.23 -14.56 16.86
N GLY A 158 -15.56 -15.70 17.03
CA GLY A 158 -15.98 -16.97 16.45
C GLY A 158 -16.01 -16.87 14.92
N ASN A 159 -17.15 -17.21 14.32
CA ASN A 159 -17.36 -17.17 12.86
C ASN A 159 -17.97 -15.85 12.36
N LYS A 160 -17.96 -14.79 13.17
CA LYS A 160 -18.54 -13.49 12.83
C LYS A 160 -17.46 -12.41 12.78
N LEU A 161 -17.49 -11.62 11.71
CA LEU A 161 -16.72 -10.39 11.60
C LEU A 161 -17.58 -9.20 12.00
N LYS A 162 -16.99 -8.29 12.77
CA LYS A 162 -17.59 -7.02 13.14
C LYS A 162 -16.65 -5.90 12.74
N LEU A 163 -17.18 -4.84 12.13
CA LEU A 163 -16.40 -3.65 11.81
C LEU A 163 -15.80 -3.09 13.10
N GLY A 164 -14.48 -3.02 13.16
CA GLY A 164 -13.71 -2.47 14.27
C GLY A 164 -13.13 -1.09 13.96
N GLY A 165 -13.09 -0.71 12.69
CA GLY A 165 -12.66 0.60 12.20
C GLY A 165 -12.56 0.63 10.69
N MET A 166 -12.30 1.80 10.13
CA MET A 166 -12.07 1.97 8.70
C MET A 166 -11.04 3.06 8.42
N THR A 167 -10.38 2.94 7.28
CA THR A 167 -9.50 3.97 6.74
C THR A 167 -10.05 4.40 5.38
N ILE A 168 -10.14 5.71 5.16
CA ILE A 168 -10.53 6.27 3.86
C ILE A 168 -9.41 7.17 3.35
N GLY A 169 -8.87 6.81 2.19
CA GLY A 169 -7.86 7.59 1.49
C GLY A 169 -8.51 8.62 0.58
N LEU A 170 -7.94 9.82 0.53
CA LEU A 170 -8.30 10.89 -0.42
C LEU A 170 -7.07 11.24 -1.27
N ALA A 171 -7.10 10.85 -2.54
CA ALA A 171 -6.03 11.15 -3.49
C ALA A 171 -6.26 12.53 -4.11
N MET A 172 -5.44 13.48 -3.71
CA MET A 172 -5.51 14.88 -4.07
C MET A 172 -4.65 15.19 -5.31
N ASN A 173 -5.14 16.05 -6.18
CA ASN A 173 -4.38 16.54 -7.32
C ASN A 173 -3.44 17.67 -6.87
N LYS A 174 -2.15 17.55 -7.20
CA LYS A 174 -1.22 18.70 -7.25
C LYS A 174 -1.27 19.39 -8.62
N ILE A 175 -1.56 18.64 -9.68
CA ILE A 175 -1.87 19.13 -11.02
C ILE A 175 -3.22 18.55 -11.43
N ASP A 176 -4.17 19.41 -11.82
CA ASP A 176 -5.44 19.00 -12.43
C ASP A 176 -5.34 19.13 -13.95
N TYR A 177 -5.45 18.00 -14.65
CA TYR A 177 -5.38 17.92 -16.11
C TYR A 177 -6.77 18.07 -16.72
N TYR A 178 -6.93 18.95 -17.71
CA TYR A 178 -8.25 19.24 -18.30
C TYR A 178 -8.17 19.58 -19.79
N GLN A 179 -9.28 19.43 -20.50
CA GLN A 179 -9.42 19.83 -21.90
C GLN A 179 -10.42 20.97 -22.05
N LYS A 180 -10.15 21.92 -22.95
CA LYS A 180 -11.05 23.08 -23.22
C LYS A 180 -12.16 22.77 -24.23
N LYS A 181 -11.98 21.69 -25.00
CA LYS A 181 -12.89 21.13 -26.01
C LYS A 181 -12.66 19.63 -26.06
N GLU A 182 -13.70 18.88 -26.42
CA GLU A 182 -13.63 17.42 -26.58
C GLU A 182 -12.52 17.05 -27.58
N TYR A 183 -11.71 16.04 -27.24
CA TYR A 183 -10.55 15.58 -28.03
C TYR A 183 -9.51 16.67 -28.33
N GLY A 184 -9.46 17.73 -27.52
CA GLY A 184 -8.48 18.81 -27.65
C GLY A 184 -7.17 18.55 -26.90
N ALA A 185 -6.28 19.54 -26.95
CA ALA A 185 -5.06 19.54 -26.15
C ALA A 185 -5.36 19.49 -24.64
N THR A 186 -4.50 18.81 -23.89
CA THR A 186 -4.54 18.74 -22.43
C THR A 186 -3.81 19.94 -21.83
N TYR A 187 -4.52 20.67 -20.97
CA TYR A 187 -4.03 21.78 -20.18
C TYR A 187 -3.86 21.35 -18.72
N GLN A 188 -3.11 22.13 -17.96
CA GLN A 188 -2.79 21.85 -16.56
C GLN A 188 -3.16 23.04 -15.68
N THR A 189 -3.78 22.75 -14.53
CA THR A 189 -3.91 23.71 -13.43
C THR A 189 -3.04 23.23 -12.28
N LYS A 190 -2.03 24.03 -11.92
CA LYS A 190 -1.21 23.75 -10.73
C LYS A 190 -1.97 24.18 -9.48
N ILE A 191 -2.06 23.27 -8.51
CA ILE A 191 -2.72 23.50 -7.24
C ILE A 191 -1.63 23.79 -6.20
N PRO A 192 -1.63 24.97 -5.54
CA PRO A 192 -0.71 25.25 -4.44
C PRO A 192 -0.88 24.24 -3.32
N HIS A 193 0.23 23.78 -2.72
CA HIS A 193 0.22 22.73 -1.70
C HIS A 193 -0.69 23.08 -0.51
N GLU A 194 -0.61 24.31 0.01
CA GLU A 194 -1.50 24.78 1.10
C GLU A 194 -2.99 24.71 0.74
N LYS A 195 -3.33 24.99 -0.53
CA LYS A 195 -4.71 24.90 -1.01
C LYS A 195 -5.15 23.44 -1.10
N MET A 196 -4.28 22.55 -1.58
CA MET A 196 -4.54 21.11 -1.61
C MET A 196 -4.77 20.56 -0.19
N VAL A 197 -3.93 20.94 0.77
CA VAL A 197 -4.04 20.53 2.19
C VAL A 197 -5.37 20.99 2.78
N SER A 198 -5.70 22.28 2.63
CA SER A 198 -6.94 22.82 3.20
C SER A 198 -8.19 22.19 2.59
N GLU A 199 -8.24 21.99 1.27
CA GLU A 199 -9.33 21.29 0.59
C GLU A 199 -9.42 19.81 1.00
N GLY A 200 -8.29 19.11 1.10
CA GLY A 200 -8.24 17.71 1.54
C GLY A 200 -8.79 17.53 2.95
N LYS A 201 -8.38 18.37 3.91
CA LYS A 201 -8.89 18.35 5.29
C LYS A 201 -10.40 18.65 5.33
N ALA A 202 -10.86 19.63 4.57
CA ALA A 202 -12.28 19.98 4.47
C ALA A 202 -13.13 18.86 3.86
N MET A 203 -12.64 18.20 2.81
CA MET A 203 -13.28 17.04 2.19
C MET A 203 -13.29 15.83 3.13
N GLY A 204 -12.19 15.59 3.86
CA GLY A 204 -12.10 14.56 4.90
C GLY A 204 -13.20 14.69 5.95
N ASN A 205 -13.42 15.89 6.49
CA ASN A 205 -14.50 16.14 7.44
C ASN A 205 -15.89 15.88 6.85
N LYS A 206 -16.14 16.24 5.58
CA LYS A 206 -17.39 15.90 4.89
C LYS A 206 -17.57 14.39 4.74
N VAL A 207 -16.50 13.66 4.44
CA VAL A 207 -16.50 12.20 4.31
C VAL A 207 -16.83 11.55 5.66
N VAL A 208 -16.14 11.93 6.75
CA VAL A 208 -16.46 11.42 8.11
C VAL A 208 -17.92 11.67 8.46
N SER A 209 -18.41 12.90 8.25
CA SER A 209 -19.81 13.25 8.50
C SER A 209 -20.82 12.43 7.69
N ARG A 210 -20.46 12.01 6.47
CA ARG A 210 -21.29 11.12 5.64
C ARG A 210 -21.25 9.69 6.17
N MET A 211 -20.05 9.18 6.49
CA MET A 211 -19.87 7.83 7.00
C MET A 211 -20.56 7.60 8.35
N ARG A 212 -20.58 8.59 9.24
CA ARG A 212 -21.35 8.53 10.49
C ARG A 212 -22.86 8.40 10.29
N LYS A 213 -23.38 8.73 9.11
CA LYS A 213 -24.79 8.55 8.73
C LYS A 213 -25.03 7.23 8.00
N THR A 214 -23.98 6.50 7.64
CA THR A 214 -24.07 5.23 6.95
C THR A 214 -24.36 4.12 7.96
N GLU A 215 -25.41 3.34 7.68
CA GLU A 215 -25.79 2.20 8.51
C GLU A 215 -24.63 1.21 8.66
N GLY A 216 -24.42 0.72 9.89
CA GLY A 216 -23.37 -0.24 10.21
C GLY A 216 -21.98 0.34 10.48
N VAL A 217 -21.75 1.64 10.24
CA VAL A 217 -20.49 2.31 10.62
C VAL A 217 -20.47 2.66 12.12
N GLY A 218 -21.55 3.28 12.61
CA GLY A 218 -21.66 3.66 14.03
C GLY A 218 -20.48 4.52 14.50
N ASP A 219 -19.94 4.18 15.67
CA ASP A 219 -18.92 4.96 16.38
C ASP A 219 -17.49 4.44 16.19
N VAL A 220 -17.27 3.46 15.28
CA VAL A 220 -15.93 2.91 15.05
C VAL A 220 -14.94 4.00 14.65
N PRO A 221 -13.64 3.86 14.97
CA PRO A 221 -12.63 4.82 14.50
C PRO A 221 -12.62 4.92 12.96
N ILE A 222 -12.62 6.16 12.45
CA ILE A 222 -12.48 6.46 11.02
C ILE A 222 -11.19 7.23 10.84
N VAL A 223 -10.22 6.62 10.17
CA VAL A 223 -8.98 7.28 9.74
C VAL A 223 -9.23 7.91 8.37
N ILE A 224 -8.89 9.19 8.20
CA ILE A 224 -8.79 9.83 6.88
C ILE A 224 -7.32 10.07 6.59
N ALA A 225 -6.85 9.58 5.44
CA ALA A 225 -5.48 9.79 4.97
C ALA A 225 -5.49 10.61 3.68
N LEU A 226 -4.67 11.64 3.62
CA LEU A 226 -4.55 12.54 2.47
C LEU A 226 -3.27 12.23 1.70
N TYR A 227 -3.44 12.02 0.40
CA TYR A 227 -2.40 11.59 -0.52
C TYR A 227 -2.22 12.63 -1.61
N GLU A 228 -1.00 13.08 -1.86
CA GLU A 228 -0.65 13.95 -2.98
C GLU A 228 -0.28 13.09 -4.18
N GLN A 229 -1.02 13.19 -5.29
CA GLN A 229 -0.70 12.43 -6.49
C GLN A 229 0.56 12.95 -7.19
N ALA A 230 1.33 12.01 -7.74
CA ALA A 230 2.32 12.32 -8.75
C ALA A 230 1.67 12.72 -10.08
N THR A 231 2.45 13.38 -10.95
CA THR A 231 2.03 13.76 -12.29
C THR A 231 1.87 12.54 -13.20
N ASN A 232 1.14 12.69 -14.31
CA ASN A 232 0.86 11.58 -15.22
C ASN A 232 2.12 10.97 -15.87
N ASP A 233 3.19 11.76 -16.01
CA ASP A 233 4.49 11.40 -16.56
C ASP A 233 5.52 10.95 -15.50
N SER A 234 5.14 10.95 -14.22
CA SER A 234 6.03 10.53 -13.14
C SER A 234 6.32 9.03 -13.20
N LEU A 235 7.59 8.66 -12.99
CA LEU A 235 8.05 7.27 -12.91
C LEU A 235 7.96 6.69 -11.50
N VAL A 236 7.45 7.46 -10.55
CA VAL A 236 7.11 7.05 -9.17
C VAL A 236 5.72 7.55 -8.81
N GLY A 237 5.10 6.87 -7.85
CA GLY A 237 3.83 7.31 -7.29
C GLY A 237 4.00 8.54 -6.40
N GLY A 238 2.89 9.20 -6.11
CA GLY A 238 2.78 10.22 -5.08
C GLY A 238 2.94 9.68 -3.67
N THR A 239 2.67 10.52 -2.67
CA THR A 239 2.93 10.22 -1.26
C THR A 239 1.82 10.73 -0.33
N PHE A 240 1.69 10.10 0.83
CA PHE A 240 0.82 10.62 1.89
C PHE A 240 1.47 11.83 2.55
N PHE A 241 0.67 12.87 2.82
CA PHE A 241 1.17 14.11 3.46
C PHE A 241 0.49 14.41 4.80
N ALA A 242 -0.68 13.82 5.07
CA ALA A 242 -1.35 13.97 6.35
C ALA A 242 -2.34 12.83 6.61
N TYR A 243 -2.64 12.57 7.88
CA TYR A 243 -3.80 11.77 8.28
C TYR A 243 -4.45 12.34 9.54
N GLY A 244 -5.69 11.94 9.80
CA GLY A 244 -6.40 12.29 11.01
C GLY A 244 -7.42 11.23 11.39
N ILE A 245 -7.79 11.17 12.67
CA ILE A 245 -8.63 10.10 13.20
C ILE A 245 -9.86 10.71 13.86
N SER A 246 -11.04 10.29 13.40
CA SER A 246 -12.29 10.50 14.12
C SER A 246 -12.57 9.31 15.02
N LYS A 247 -12.62 9.54 16.33
CA LYS A 247 -12.93 8.55 17.37
C LYS A 247 -14.31 8.84 17.98
N ASP A 248 -14.86 7.84 18.66
CA ASP A 248 -16.02 7.97 19.56
C ASP A 248 -17.23 8.67 18.91
N GLY A 249 -17.55 8.31 17.66
CA GLY A 249 -18.69 8.89 16.94
C GLY A 249 -18.50 10.33 16.43
N GLY A 250 -17.31 10.90 16.56
CA GLY A 250 -16.98 12.25 16.08
C GLY A 250 -17.34 12.45 14.60
N LYS A 251 -17.91 13.60 14.25
CA LYS A 251 -18.32 13.93 12.87
C LYS A 251 -17.25 14.68 12.07
N THR A 252 -16.18 15.07 12.75
CA THR A 252 -15.03 15.82 12.21
C THR A 252 -13.75 15.27 12.82
N ILE A 253 -12.63 15.58 12.19
CA ILE A 253 -11.29 15.33 12.69
C ILE A 253 -10.82 16.59 13.42
N SER A 254 -10.51 16.44 14.71
CA SER A 254 -10.01 17.51 15.57
C SER A 254 -8.51 17.76 15.39
N GLU A 255 -7.74 16.71 15.11
CA GLU A 255 -6.28 16.75 15.02
C GLU A 255 -5.81 16.04 13.74
N TRP A 256 -4.88 16.68 13.05
CA TRP A 256 -4.21 16.14 11.87
C TRP A 256 -2.74 15.97 12.17
N HIS A 257 -2.20 14.82 11.78
CA HIS A 257 -0.78 14.51 11.86
C HIS A 257 -0.18 14.59 10.46
N ASP A 258 0.94 15.31 10.35
CA ASP A 258 1.68 15.39 9.10
C ASP A 258 2.41 14.06 8.84
N VAL A 259 2.63 13.78 7.55
CA VAL A 259 3.36 12.60 7.08
C VAL A 259 4.46 13.08 6.16
N ASP A 260 5.72 12.87 6.57
CA ASP A 260 6.86 13.18 5.73
C ASP A 260 7.23 11.96 4.88
N GLN A 261 6.84 12.01 3.61
CA GLN A 261 7.14 10.98 2.62
C GLN A 261 7.56 11.58 1.30
N ALA A 262 8.58 10.98 0.69
CA ALA A 262 9.02 11.33 -0.65
C ALA A 262 9.38 10.10 -1.47
N ASN A 263 9.16 10.18 -2.78
CA ASN A 263 9.57 9.16 -3.73
C ASN A 263 10.50 9.77 -4.78
N TYR A 264 11.57 9.05 -5.13
CA TYR A 264 12.52 9.48 -6.16
C TYR A 264 12.91 8.34 -7.09
N VAL A 265 13.39 8.71 -8.28
CA VAL A 265 13.90 7.77 -9.29
C VAL A 265 15.41 7.86 -9.32
N LEU A 266 16.08 6.71 -9.40
CA LEU A 266 17.52 6.61 -9.59
C LEU A 266 17.84 5.78 -10.86
N PRO A 267 18.92 6.09 -11.60
CA PRO A 267 19.76 7.26 -11.41
C PRO A 267 18.99 8.55 -11.75
N THR A 268 19.42 9.68 -11.21
CA THR A 268 18.83 10.97 -11.55
C THR A 268 19.16 11.35 -13.00
N VAL A 269 18.21 11.99 -13.69
CA VAL A 269 18.38 12.50 -15.07
C VAL A 269 18.06 14.00 -15.07
N GLY A 270 18.92 14.80 -15.68
CA GLY A 270 18.77 16.27 -15.68
C GLY A 270 18.76 16.85 -14.26
N ASP A 271 17.83 17.75 -14.00
CA ASP A 271 17.69 18.44 -12.70
C ASP A 271 16.84 17.65 -11.68
N ALA A 272 16.59 16.36 -11.92
CA ALA A 272 15.82 15.53 -11.00
C ALA A 272 16.52 15.40 -9.64
N LYS A 273 15.75 15.53 -8.55
CA LYS A 273 16.27 15.32 -7.19
C LYS A 273 16.44 13.84 -6.90
N SER A 274 17.52 13.49 -6.20
CA SER A 274 17.78 12.13 -5.72
C SER A 274 17.21 11.82 -4.33
N GLY A 275 16.75 12.84 -3.59
CA GLY A 275 16.41 12.72 -2.17
C GLY A 275 17.66 12.82 -1.30
N ASN A 276 18.52 11.80 -1.34
CA ASN A 276 19.78 11.74 -0.61
C ASN A 276 20.95 11.46 -1.58
N SER A 277 22.07 12.17 -1.42
CA SER A 277 23.24 12.02 -2.30
C SER A 277 23.98 10.71 -2.07
N SER A 278 24.12 10.27 -0.82
CA SER A 278 24.82 9.03 -0.45
C SER A 278 24.06 7.80 -0.95
N ASP A 279 22.72 7.80 -0.82
CA ASP A 279 21.89 6.71 -1.33
C ASP A 279 21.94 6.62 -2.87
N ALA A 280 21.99 7.78 -3.53
CA ALA A 280 22.15 7.85 -4.98
C ALA A 280 23.54 7.36 -5.44
N GLU A 281 24.60 7.72 -4.72
CA GLU A 281 25.95 7.24 -4.99
C GLU A 281 26.07 5.72 -4.78
N ALA A 282 25.51 5.21 -3.68
CA ALA A 282 25.42 3.77 -3.39
C ALA A 282 24.73 3.01 -4.54
N PHE A 283 23.57 3.51 -5.00
CA PHE A 283 22.87 2.94 -6.15
C PHE A 283 23.69 3.04 -7.44
N ASN A 284 24.33 4.17 -7.72
CA ASN A 284 25.16 4.36 -8.92
C ASN A 284 26.38 3.42 -8.94
N ASN A 285 26.98 3.16 -7.78
CA ASN A 285 28.05 2.18 -7.62
C ASN A 285 27.52 0.76 -7.89
N PHE A 286 26.39 0.38 -7.28
CA PHE A 286 25.72 -0.89 -7.57
C PHE A 286 25.44 -1.05 -9.07
N LYS A 287 24.80 -0.05 -9.69
CA LYS A 287 24.48 -0.01 -11.11
C LYS A 287 25.72 -0.20 -11.98
N SER A 288 26.80 0.55 -11.72
CA SER A 288 28.05 0.43 -12.49
C SER A 288 28.65 -0.97 -12.42
N GLN A 289 28.60 -1.59 -11.25
CA GLN A 289 29.17 -2.93 -11.03
C GLN A 289 28.33 -4.04 -11.67
N VAL A 290 27.01 -3.89 -11.66
CA VAL A 290 26.09 -4.79 -12.37
C VAL A 290 26.28 -4.65 -13.89
N GLN A 291 26.34 -3.42 -14.40
CA GLN A 291 26.55 -3.14 -15.82
C GLN A 291 27.89 -3.63 -16.35
N SER A 292 28.93 -3.65 -15.51
CA SER A 292 30.26 -4.14 -15.90
C SER A 292 30.36 -5.66 -15.91
N PHE A 293 29.51 -6.36 -15.14
CA PHE A 293 29.57 -7.81 -15.00
C PHE A 293 28.93 -8.56 -16.16
N PHE A 294 27.84 -8.04 -16.73
CA PHE A 294 27.07 -8.74 -17.77
C PHE A 294 26.96 -7.89 -19.05
N PRO A 295 27.33 -8.44 -20.22
CA PRO A 295 27.14 -7.74 -21.49
C PRO A 295 25.65 -7.53 -21.77
N ASN A 296 25.26 -6.43 -22.43
CA ASN A 296 23.90 -6.17 -22.92
C ASN A 296 22.81 -5.94 -21.87
N LEU A 297 23.13 -5.24 -20.77
CA LEU A 297 22.11 -4.71 -19.85
C LEU A 297 21.37 -3.52 -20.46
N SER A 298 20.06 -3.68 -20.72
CA SER A 298 19.18 -2.65 -21.28
C SER A 298 18.90 -1.50 -20.29
N GLY A 299 19.07 -1.72 -18.98
CA GLY A 299 19.01 -0.65 -17.99
C GLY A 299 18.90 -1.16 -16.56
N VAL A 300 19.41 -0.34 -15.62
CA VAL A 300 19.28 -0.52 -14.16
C VAL A 300 18.72 0.77 -13.61
N THR A 301 17.51 0.73 -13.06
CA THR A 301 16.82 1.88 -12.46
C THR A 301 16.29 1.50 -11.09
N ALA A 302 15.96 2.50 -10.26
CA ALA A 302 15.31 2.28 -8.99
C ALA A 302 14.24 3.32 -8.69
N GLN A 303 13.24 2.90 -7.93
CA GLN A 303 12.34 3.77 -7.19
C GLN A 303 12.76 3.71 -5.72
N SER A 304 12.97 4.87 -5.10
CA SER A 304 13.35 4.98 -3.70
C SER A 304 12.25 5.68 -2.92
N HIS A 305 11.92 5.14 -1.76
CA HIS A 305 10.89 5.67 -0.87
C HIS A 305 11.52 6.14 0.43
N TYR A 306 11.25 7.39 0.80
CA TYR A 306 11.75 8.02 2.02
C TYR A 306 10.61 8.28 2.99
N LYS A 307 10.88 8.09 4.27
CA LYS A 307 10.01 8.42 5.39
C LYS A 307 10.82 9.23 6.40
N ASP A 308 10.29 10.37 6.83
CA ASP A 308 10.94 11.24 7.82
C ASP A 308 12.40 11.56 7.43
N GLY A 309 12.62 11.92 6.16
CA GLY A 309 13.94 12.18 5.57
C GLY A 309 14.89 10.98 5.38
N ASN A 310 14.52 9.77 5.80
CA ASN A 310 15.36 8.58 5.74
C ASN A 310 14.89 7.59 4.67
N LEU A 311 15.81 6.93 3.98
CA LEU A 311 15.48 5.88 3.02
C LEU A 311 14.78 4.73 3.75
N SER A 312 13.56 4.42 3.34
CA SER A 312 12.76 3.32 3.90
C SER A 312 12.83 2.07 3.02
N GLY A 313 13.04 2.24 1.70
CA GLY A 313 13.20 1.11 0.80
C GLY A 313 13.50 1.51 -0.64
N MET A 314 13.95 0.54 -1.42
CA MET A 314 14.33 0.71 -2.82
C MET A 314 13.87 -0.48 -3.67
N ASN A 315 13.11 -0.17 -4.72
CA ASN A 315 12.69 -1.13 -5.74
C ASN A 315 13.53 -0.93 -7.00
N ILE A 316 14.46 -1.84 -7.25
CA ILE A 316 15.39 -1.84 -8.37
C ILE A 316 14.82 -2.70 -9.50
N SER A 317 14.84 -2.16 -10.71
CA SER A 317 14.46 -2.86 -11.93
C SER A 317 15.67 -3.01 -12.84
N ILE A 318 15.93 -4.24 -13.27
CA ILE A 318 17.01 -4.59 -14.18
C ILE A 318 16.40 -5.24 -15.40
N ASN A 319 16.60 -4.62 -16.56
CA ASN A 319 16.17 -5.17 -17.85
C ASN A 319 17.39 -5.65 -18.62
N THR A 320 17.36 -6.89 -19.10
CA THR A 320 18.50 -7.50 -19.81
C THR A 320 18.03 -8.55 -20.81
N GLN A 321 18.92 -8.92 -21.73
CA GLN A 321 18.75 -10.06 -22.61
C GLN A 321 19.65 -11.20 -22.12
N PHE A 322 19.04 -12.32 -21.76
CA PHE A 322 19.76 -13.55 -21.42
C PHE A 322 19.68 -14.52 -22.58
N TYR A 323 20.75 -15.27 -22.78
CA TYR A 323 20.83 -16.32 -23.79
C TYR A 323 20.79 -17.73 -23.18
N SER A 324 20.91 -17.85 -21.85
CA SER A 324 20.78 -19.15 -21.16
C SER A 324 20.31 -19.04 -19.70
N GLU A 325 19.73 -20.12 -19.18
CA GLU A 325 19.34 -20.27 -17.77
C GLU A 325 20.55 -20.18 -16.81
N THR A 326 21.71 -20.68 -17.23
CA THR A 326 22.95 -20.61 -16.44
C THR A 326 23.48 -19.18 -16.30
N GLU A 327 23.28 -18.34 -17.31
CA GLU A 327 23.57 -16.91 -17.22
C GLU A 327 22.68 -16.22 -16.20
N ILE A 328 21.37 -16.51 -16.22
CA ILE A 328 20.40 -15.96 -15.25
C ILE A 328 20.84 -16.30 -13.83
N ARG A 329 21.15 -17.56 -13.55
CA ARG A 329 21.60 -18.01 -12.21
C ARG A 329 22.87 -17.32 -11.75
N SER A 330 23.87 -17.24 -12.62
CA SER A 330 25.15 -16.60 -12.31
C SER A 330 24.96 -15.10 -12.06
N PHE A 331 24.13 -14.45 -12.87
CA PHE A 331 23.78 -13.04 -12.70
C PHE A 331 23.06 -12.79 -11.38
N THR A 332 22.05 -13.60 -11.03
CA THR A 332 21.31 -13.47 -9.77
C THR A 332 22.23 -13.63 -8.55
N GLN A 333 23.16 -14.58 -8.57
CA GLN A 333 24.16 -14.75 -7.49
C GLN A 333 25.07 -13.52 -7.37
N TYR A 334 25.50 -12.97 -8.51
CA TYR A 334 26.30 -11.75 -8.51
C TYR A 334 25.51 -10.54 -8.01
N LEU A 335 24.21 -10.42 -8.34
CA LEU A 335 23.35 -9.36 -7.82
C LEU A 335 23.29 -9.37 -6.29
N VAL A 336 23.17 -10.54 -5.66
CA VAL A 336 23.23 -10.66 -4.20
C VAL A 336 24.56 -10.14 -3.65
N THR A 337 25.67 -10.47 -4.31
CA THR A 337 27.01 -10.02 -3.90
C THR A 337 27.15 -8.50 -4.03
N ALA A 338 26.75 -7.93 -5.17
CA ALA A 338 26.80 -6.51 -5.42
C ALA A 338 25.85 -5.73 -4.49
N ALA A 339 24.63 -6.22 -4.29
CA ALA A 339 23.65 -5.59 -3.42
C ALA A 339 24.16 -5.48 -1.98
N ASN A 340 24.72 -6.57 -1.42
CA ASN A 340 25.32 -6.56 -0.08
C ASN A 340 26.49 -5.57 0.05
N LYS A 341 27.27 -5.39 -1.01
CA LYS A 341 28.47 -4.55 -0.98
C LYS A 341 28.17 -3.07 -1.15
N TYR A 342 27.21 -2.73 -2.00
CA TYR A 342 27.02 -1.35 -2.47
C TYR A 342 25.72 -0.70 -2.02
N LEU A 343 24.64 -1.46 -1.79
CA LEU A 343 23.35 -0.88 -1.43
C LEU A 343 23.25 -0.63 0.09
N PRO A 344 22.46 0.37 0.52
CA PRO A 344 22.29 0.68 1.93
C PRO A 344 21.79 -0.52 2.74
N ASN A 345 22.24 -0.64 3.99
CA ASN A 345 21.78 -1.68 4.93
C ASN A 345 20.55 -1.23 5.71
N ASN A 346 19.87 -2.17 6.39
CA ASN A 346 18.70 -1.92 7.24
C ASN A 346 17.48 -1.28 6.55
N VAL A 347 17.44 -1.30 5.22
CA VAL A 347 16.29 -0.86 4.42
C VAL A 347 15.80 -2.02 3.56
N ALA A 348 14.50 -1.99 3.23
CA ALA A 348 13.92 -2.98 2.32
C ALA A 348 14.48 -2.76 0.91
N ILE A 349 15.00 -3.82 0.29
CA ILE A 349 15.50 -3.79 -1.09
C ILE A 349 14.82 -4.91 -1.86
N GLU A 350 14.21 -4.56 -2.99
CA GLU A 350 13.70 -5.52 -3.97
C GLU A 350 14.38 -5.27 -5.31
N ILE A 351 14.87 -6.33 -5.95
CA ILE A 351 15.51 -6.28 -7.27
C ILE A 351 14.77 -7.25 -8.17
N THR A 352 14.10 -6.70 -9.18
CA THR A 352 13.41 -7.48 -10.22
C THR A 352 14.26 -7.51 -11.47
N VAL A 353 14.56 -8.71 -11.96
CA VAL A 353 15.28 -8.92 -13.22
C VAL A 353 14.30 -9.41 -14.27
N SER A 354 14.17 -8.68 -15.37
CA SER A 354 13.25 -8.98 -16.45
C SER A 354 13.93 -9.04 -17.81
N SER A 355 13.40 -9.88 -18.70
CA SER A 355 13.71 -9.93 -20.12
C SER A 355 12.44 -9.64 -20.94
N THR A 356 12.53 -9.74 -22.27
CA THR A 356 11.37 -9.67 -23.16
C THR A 356 10.33 -10.77 -22.92
N GLU A 357 10.73 -11.87 -22.28
CA GLU A 357 9.86 -13.02 -21.98
C GLU A 357 9.16 -12.91 -20.62
N GLY A 358 9.56 -11.94 -19.79
CA GLY A 358 9.00 -11.73 -18.45
C GLY A 358 10.07 -11.70 -17.36
N THR A 359 9.63 -11.84 -16.10
CA THR A 359 10.52 -11.86 -14.94
C THR A 359 11.34 -13.15 -14.92
N GLN A 360 12.66 -12.98 -14.84
CA GLN A 360 13.65 -14.06 -14.89
C GLN A 360 14.21 -14.38 -13.51
N ALA A 361 14.36 -13.35 -12.68
CA ALA A 361 14.83 -13.52 -11.31
C ALA A 361 14.32 -12.42 -10.38
N PHE A 362 14.36 -12.72 -9.09
CA PHE A 362 14.00 -11.82 -8.01
C PHE A 362 15.03 -11.93 -6.88
N VAL A 363 15.45 -10.79 -6.33
CA VAL A 363 16.33 -10.72 -5.15
C VAL A 363 15.70 -9.74 -4.17
N ALA A 364 15.57 -10.12 -2.90
CA ALA A 364 14.96 -9.26 -1.90
C ALA A 364 15.61 -9.38 -0.52
N ARG A 365 15.56 -8.30 0.24
CA ARG A 365 15.92 -8.25 1.65
C ARG A 365 14.96 -7.30 2.35
N GLU A 366 14.28 -7.82 3.37
CA GLU A 366 13.40 -7.03 4.23
C GLU A 366 14.21 -6.06 5.10
N ALA A 367 13.56 -5.00 5.57
CA ALA A 367 14.19 -4.05 6.48
C ALA A 367 14.65 -4.75 7.78
N GLY A 368 15.91 -4.55 8.17
CA GLY A 368 16.51 -5.14 9.36
C GLY A 368 17.09 -6.55 9.17
N GLU A 369 16.80 -7.22 8.06
CA GLU A 369 17.39 -8.52 7.74
C GLU A 369 18.82 -8.39 7.23
N LYS A 370 19.65 -9.41 7.51
CA LYS A 370 21.08 -9.41 7.13
C LYS A 370 21.33 -10.00 5.74
N SER A 371 20.53 -10.98 5.35
CA SER A 371 20.75 -11.76 4.13
C SER A 371 19.69 -11.45 3.08
N PHE A 372 20.11 -11.42 1.82
CA PHE A 372 19.18 -11.42 0.69
C PHE A 372 18.65 -12.82 0.42
N TYR A 373 17.35 -12.90 0.13
CA TYR A 373 16.73 -14.01 -0.57
C TYR A 373 16.88 -13.80 -2.08
N SER A 374 17.02 -14.90 -2.83
CA SER A 374 17.04 -14.86 -4.30
C SER A 374 16.29 -16.03 -4.91
N HIS A 375 15.60 -15.79 -6.03
CA HIS A 375 14.86 -16.78 -6.78
C HIS A 375 15.10 -16.63 -8.29
N VAL A 376 15.20 -17.74 -9.00
CA VAL A 376 15.31 -17.80 -10.47
C VAL A 376 14.12 -18.57 -11.02
N PHE A 377 13.40 -17.97 -11.98
CA PHE A 377 12.23 -18.53 -12.62
C PHE A 377 12.66 -19.40 -13.81
N GLY A 378 13.02 -20.67 -13.54
CA GLY A 378 13.52 -21.59 -14.56
C GLY A 378 12.45 -22.47 -15.23
N SER A 379 12.88 -23.19 -16.27
CA SER A 379 12.11 -24.26 -16.96
C SER A 379 12.53 -25.65 -16.49
N TYR A 380 11.64 -26.65 -16.61
CA TYR A 380 11.91 -28.06 -16.32
C TYR A 380 12.22 -28.88 -17.58
#